data_AF-A0A1F3K289-F1
#
_entry.id   AF-A0A1F3K289-F1
#
_cell.length_a   1.000
_cell.length_b   1.000
_cell.length_c   1.000
_cell.angle_alpha   90.00
_cell.angle_beta   90.00
_cell.angle_gamma   90.00
#
_symmetry.space_group_name_H-M   'P 1'
#
loop_
_entity.id
_entity.type
_entity.pdbx_description
1 polymer ?
#
loop_
_entity_poly.entity_id
_entity_poly.type
_entity_poly.pdbx_seq_one_letter_code
_entity_poly.pdbx_strand_id
1 'polypeptide(L)'
;MYKRVNSHYKHSTMRQFKKIELLPLTDFANLDIHVVDEKHFDLTKLGISQEATKELLSKIYSIASKSPGVIIASKVGDRNFVNTQVKTSRDKKKLFTFPEPNPICIYYKSANEHLEKSYSIKNKLYAEEQHFNIDYHYESFIEYFQETSEGIILLSTTIEGFINQLLEDNLELTIDGSLKTKSEIEWCDINTKLRQVIPQLTGIDFQQTNGKDYDNICLIIELRNDLIHLKRSIKANVTNYQLLFKQLTELDHIACSDSIFTFINTIIPNYLIERE
;
A
#
# COMPACT_ATOMS: atom_id res chain seq x y z
N MET A 1 24.23 39.77 -21.65
CA MET A 1 24.71 38.68 -22.52
C MET A 1 24.42 37.37 -21.80
N TYR A 2 23.26 36.76 -22.04
CA TYR A 2 22.86 35.51 -21.36
C TYR A 2 23.38 34.31 -22.15
N LYS A 3 24.30 33.55 -21.56
CA LYS A 3 24.74 32.26 -22.10
C LYS A 3 23.60 31.26 -21.94
N ARG A 4 23.01 30.81 -23.05
CA ARG A 4 22.18 29.61 -23.08
C ARG A 4 23.06 28.41 -22.72
N VAL A 5 22.79 27.80 -21.57
CA VAL A 5 23.33 26.50 -21.22
C VAL A 5 22.49 25.48 -21.98
N ASN A 6 23.06 24.90 -23.03
CA ASN A 6 22.46 23.74 -23.69
C ASN A 6 22.51 22.57 -22.70
N SER A 7 21.39 22.25 -22.07
CA SER A 7 21.25 21.02 -21.31
C SER A 7 21.12 19.86 -22.29
N HIS A 8 22.20 19.10 -22.45
CA HIS A 8 22.13 17.77 -23.03
C HIS A 8 21.39 16.86 -22.04
N TYR A 9 20.06 16.86 -22.10
CA TYR A 9 19.27 15.77 -21.53
C TYR A 9 19.55 14.52 -22.35
N LYS A 10 20.50 13.69 -21.88
CA LYS A 10 20.53 12.28 -22.25
C LYS A 10 19.14 11.72 -22.00
N HIS A 11 18.56 11.04 -22.99
CA HIS A 11 17.37 10.21 -22.81
C HIS A 11 17.70 9.08 -21.81
N SER A 12 17.74 9.41 -20.52
CA SER A 12 17.53 8.43 -19.46
C SER A 12 16.17 7.83 -19.75
N THR A 13 16.11 6.49 -19.83
CA THR A 13 14.84 5.77 -19.77
C THR A 13 14.03 6.38 -18.63
N MET A 14 12.86 6.94 -18.96
CA MET A 14 11.97 7.49 -17.94
C MET A 14 11.63 6.33 -17.03
N ARG A 15 11.99 6.46 -15.74
CA ARG A 15 11.54 5.50 -14.74
C ARG A 15 10.02 5.51 -14.74
N GLN A 16 9.41 4.36 -14.53
CA GLN A 16 7.97 4.18 -14.46
C GLN A 16 7.61 3.65 -13.09
N PHE A 17 6.39 3.92 -12.64
CA PHE A 17 5.87 3.32 -11.42
C PHE A 17 5.70 1.82 -11.62
N LYS A 18 6.14 1.04 -10.63
CA LYS A 18 5.93 -0.40 -10.62
C LYS A 18 4.45 -0.71 -10.56
N LYS A 19 3.97 -1.46 -11.55
CA LYS A 19 2.61 -2.00 -11.57
C LYS A 19 2.65 -3.35 -10.90
N ILE A 20 1.76 -3.59 -9.94
CA ILE A 20 1.77 -4.84 -9.18
C ILE A 20 0.56 -5.72 -9.48
N GLU A 21 0.71 -7.03 -9.26
CA GLU A 21 -0.40 -7.96 -9.19
C GLU A 21 -1.15 -7.82 -7.87
N LEU A 22 -2.49 -7.79 -7.94
CA LEU A 22 -3.35 -7.86 -6.76
C LEU A 22 -3.66 -9.31 -6.44
N LEU A 23 -2.73 -9.97 -5.75
CA LEU A 23 -2.98 -11.30 -5.20
C LEU A 23 -3.84 -11.21 -3.93
N PRO A 24 -4.72 -12.20 -3.69
CA PRO A 24 -5.39 -12.32 -2.40
C PRO A 24 -4.37 -12.50 -1.26
N LEU A 25 -4.76 -12.13 -0.04
CA LEU A 25 -3.88 -12.04 1.13
C LEU A 25 -3.32 -13.39 1.54
N THR A 26 -4.22 -14.36 1.72
CA THR A 26 -3.90 -15.58 2.45
C THR A 26 -3.79 -16.76 1.49
N ASP A 27 -2.58 -17.06 1.04
CA ASP A 27 -2.31 -18.30 0.30
C ASP A 27 -2.46 -19.49 1.24
N PHE A 28 -3.31 -20.42 0.84
CA PHE A 28 -3.55 -21.65 1.58
C PHE A 28 -2.28 -22.47 1.79
N ALA A 29 -1.34 -22.45 0.82
CA ALA A 29 -0.07 -23.17 0.92
C ALA A 29 0.89 -22.61 1.99
N ASN A 30 0.67 -21.36 2.42
CA ASN A 30 1.50 -20.68 3.43
C ASN A 30 0.95 -20.83 4.85
N LEU A 31 -0.21 -21.49 5.02
CA LEU A 31 -0.78 -21.72 6.34
C LEU A 31 -0.05 -22.88 7.03
N ASP A 32 0.40 -22.65 8.26
CA ASP A 32 0.92 -23.71 9.13
C ASP A 32 -0.22 -24.54 9.74
N ILE A 33 -0.87 -25.33 8.88
CA ILE A 33 -2.02 -26.16 9.25
C ILE A 33 -1.83 -27.60 8.78
N HIS A 34 -2.24 -28.55 9.63
CA HIS A 34 -2.31 -29.95 9.25
C HIS A 34 -3.70 -30.27 8.67
N VAL A 35 -3.78 -30.43 7.35
CA VAL A 35 -5.04 -30.78 6.66
C VAL A 35 -5.42 -32.23 6.94
N VAL A 36 -6.56 -32.43 7.62
CA VAL A 36 -7.05 -33.78 8.00
C VAL A 36 -7.95 -34.39 6.92
N ASP A 37 -8.73 -33.56 6.21
CA ASP A 37 -9.61 -33.96 5.11
C ASP A 37 -9.69 -32.81 4.09
N GLU A 38 -9.79 -33.13 2.81
CA GLU A 38 -9.88 -32.16 1.73
C GLU A 38 -10.99 -32.56 0.75
N LYS A 39 -11.81 -31.57 0.36
CA LYS A 39 -12.88 -31.74 -0.62
C LYS A 39 -12.79 -30.70 -1.72
N HIS A 40 -12.61 -31.17 -2.95
CA HIS A 40 -12.58 -30.31 -4.12
C HIS A 40 -13.95 -30.24 -4.80
N PHE A 41 -14.35 -29.02 -5.15
CA PHE A 41 -15.58 -28.75 -5.89
C PHE A 41 -15.23 -28.03 -7.19
N ASP A 42 -15.41 -28.69 -8.33
CA ASP A 42 -15.21 -28.10 -9.65
C ASP A 42 -16.51 -27.44 -10.13
N LEU A 43 -16.61 -26.13 -9.92
CA LEU A 43 -17.78 -25.35 -10.31
C LEU A 43 -17.95 -25.22 -11.83
N THR A 44 -16.92 -25.52 -12.63
CA THR A 44 -16.95 -25.37 -14.09
C THR A 44 -17.50 -26.60 -14.81
N LYS A 45 -17.24 -27.80 -14.29
CA LYS A 45 -17.69 -29.07 -14.87
C LYS A 45 -19.16 -29.40 -14.65
N LEU A 46 -19.82 -28.55 -13.88
CA LEU A 46 -21.08 -28.89 -13.26
C LEU A 46 -22.28 -28.61 -14.19
N GLY A 47 -22.15 -27.78 -15.24
CA GLY A 47 -23.29 -27.44 -16.11
C GLY A 47 -24.47 -26.83 -15.35
N ILE A 48 -24.20 -26.37 -14.12
CA ILE A 48 -25.21 -25.97 -13.15
C ILE A 48 -25.61 -24.52 -13.45
N SER A 49 -26.92 -24.24 -13.39
CA SER A 49 -27.46 -22.88 -13.40
C SER A 49 -26.83 -22.00 -12.32
N GLN A 50 -26.93 -20.67 -12.45
CA GLN A 50 -26.48 -19.77 -11.39
C GLN A 50 -27.15 -20.08 -10.04
N GLU A 51 -28.41 -20.53 -10.06
CA GLU A 51 -29.21 -20.90 -8.90
C GLU A 51 -28.62 -22.09 -8.15
N ALA A 52 -28.28 -23.17 -8.84
CA ALA A 52 -27.78 -24.36 -8.15
C ALA A 52 -26.28 -24.21 -7.77
N THR A 53 -25.52 -23.33 -8.44
CA THR A 53 -24.20 -22.90 -7.93
C THR A 53 -24.34 -22.14 -6.61
N LYS A 54 -25.31 -21.21 -6.53
CA LYS A 54 -25.62 -20.51 -5.27
C LYS A 54 -26.08 -21.47 -4.17
N GLU A 55 -26.90 -22.46 -4.50
CA GLU A 55 -27.36 -23.46 -3.54
C GLU A 55 -26.21 -24.32 -3.00
N LEU A 56 -25.32 -24.80 -3.88
CA LEU A 56 -24.14 -25.57 -3.50
C LEU A 56 -23.20 -24.75 -2.60
N LEU A 57 -22.86 -23.53 -3.00
CA LEU A 57 -22.03 -22.64 -2.19
C LEU A 57 -22.69 -22.39 -0.84
N SER A 58 -23.99 -22.07 -0.81
CA SER A 58 -24.72 -21.86 0.45
C SER A 58 -24.65 -23.07 1.39
N LYS A 59 -24.75 -24.29 0.86
CA LYS A 59 -24.56 -25.53 1.63
C LYS A 59 -23.13 -25.66 2.17
N ILE A 60 -22.11 -25.46 1.32
CA ILE A 60 -20.70 -25.52 1.72
C ILE A 60 -20.41 -24.52 2.85
N TYR A 61 -20.82 -23.26 2.67
CA TYR A 61 -20.63 -22.22 3.68
C TYR A 61 -21.43 -22.48 4.96
N SER A 62 -22.63 -23.04 4.86
CA SER A 62 -23.39 -23.44 6.04
C SER A 62 -22.68 -24.55 6.83
N ILE A 63 -22.01 -25.49 6.17
CA ILE A 63 -21.23 -26.55 6.83
C ILE A 63 -20.01 -25.92 7.50
N ALA A 64 -19.21 -25.15 6.75
CA ALA A 64 -18.00 -24.51 7.28
C ALA A 64 -18.29 -23.61 8.49
N SER A 65 -19.37 -22.82 8.46
CA SER A 65 -19.75 -21.94 9.58
C SER A 65 -20.12 -22.67 10.88
N LYS A 66 -20.41 -23.97 10.82
CA LYS A 66 -20.79 -24.80 11.97
C LYS A 66 -19.67 -25.72 12.44
N SER A 67 -18.56 -25.75 11.71
CA SER A 67 -17.46 -26.69 11.93
C SER A 67 -16.18 -25.90 12.20
N PRO A 68 -15.73 -25.82 13.47
CA PRO A 68 -14.46 -25.20 13.81
C PRO A 68 -13.30 -25.82 13.00
N GLY A 69 -12.37 -24.98 12.54
CA GLY A 69 -11.20 -25.42 11.77
C GLY A 69 -11.45 -25.67 10.27
N VAL A 70 -12.67 -25.45 9.75
CA VAL A 70 -12.92 -25.52 8.30
C VAL A 70 -12.49 -24.23 7.61
N ILE A 71 -11.61 -24.37 6.63
CA ILE A 71 -11.17 -23.29 5.75
C ILE A 71 -11.73 -23.53 4.36
N ILE A 72 -12.26 -22.48 3.73
CA ILE A 72 -12.68 -22.53 2.33
C ILE A 72 -11.66 -21.72 1.54
N ALA A 73 -11.09 -22.34 0.52
CA ALA A 73 -10.19 -21.69 -0.41
C ALA A 73 -10.75 -21.72 -1.84
N SER A 74 -10.30 -20.80 -2.68
CA SER A 74 -10.63 -20.78 -4.10
C SER A 74 -9.38 -20.58 -4.95
N LYS A 75 -9.37 -21.23 -6.12
CA LYS A 75 -8.26 -21.17 -7.05
C LYS A 75 -8.25 -19.83 -7.78
N VAL A 76 -7.13 -19.11 -7.73
CA VAL A 76 -6.84 -17.89 -8.50
C VAL A 76 -5.52 -18.09 -9.22
N GLY A 77 -5.55 -18.14 -10.55
CA GLY A 77 -4.41 -18.63 -11.32
C GLY A 77 -4.10 -20.08 -10.93
N ASP A 78 -2.87 -20.35 -10.49
CA ASP A 78 -2.43 -21.69 -10.07
C ASP A 78 -2.38 -21.90 -8.54
N ARG A 79 -2.78 -20.89 -7.75
CA ARG A 79 -2.73 -20.91 -6.28
C ARG A 79 -4.13 -20.96 -5.67
N ASN A 80 -4.22 -21.48 -4.45
CA ASN A 80 -5.48 -21.53 -3.69
C ASN A 80 -5.41 -20.48 -2.57
N PHE A 81 -6.41 -19.61 -2.50
CA PHE A 81 -6.44 -18.54 -1.49
C PHE A 81 -7.65 -18.70 -0.59
N VAL A 82 -7.47 -18.38 0.70
CA VAL A 82 -8.56 -18.42 1.67
C VAL A 82 -9.62 -17.39 1.31
N ASN A 83 -10.87 -17.82 1.36
CA ASN A 83 -12.02 -16.98 1.09
C ASN A 83 -12.47 -16.24 2.35
N THR A 84 -12.82 -14.97 2.17
CA THR A 84 -13.60 -14.23 3.15
C THR A 84 -15.09 -14.39 2.90
N GLN A 85 -15.87 -14.13 3.94
CA GLN A 85 -17.33 -14.20 3.94
C GLN A 85 -17.90 -12.92 4.51
N VAL A 86 -18.62 -12.18 3.67
CA VAL A 86 -19.26 -10.93 4.09
C VAL A 86 -20.78 -11.10 4.01
N LYS A 87 -21.44 -10.99 5.17
CA LYS A 87 -22.90 -10.92 5.26
C LYS A 87 -23.32 -9.47 5.30
N THR A 88 -24.31 -9.10 4.49
CA THR A 88 -24.82 -7.73 4.56
C THR A 88 -25.71 -7.55 5.78
N SER A 89 -25.61 -6.39 6.44
CA SER A 89 -26.51 -6.03 7.54
C SER A 89 -27.96 -5.85 7.08
N ARG A 90 -28.16 -5.41 5.84
CA ARG A 90 -29.48 -5.15 5.23
C ARG A 90 -30.20 -6.43 4.81
N ASP A 91 -29.48 -7.43 4.34
CA ASP A 91 -30.02 -8.71 3.91
C ASP A 91 -29.09 -9.85 4.34
N LYS A 92 -29.42 -10.49 5.47
CA LYS A 92 -28.66 -11.61 6.03
C LYS A 92 -28.65 -12.85 5.12
N LYS A 93 -29.51 -12.91 4.09
CA LYS A 93 -29.52 -13.99 3.09
C LYS A 93 -28.51 -13.76 1.97
N LYS A 94 -28.05 -12.52 1.79
CA LYS A 94 -26.97 -12.19 0.84
C LYS A 94 -25.62 -12.40 1.49
N LEU A 95 -24.95 -13.45 1.04
CA LEU A 95 -23.57 -13.79 1.36
C LEU A 95 -22.69 -13.46 0.16
N PHE A 96 -21.69 -12.61 0.37
CA PHE A 96 -20.60 -12.44 -0.57
C PHE A 96 -19.44 -13.31 -0.14
N THR A 97 -18.82 -13.98 -1.11
CA THR A 97 -17.59 -14.71 -0.87
C THR A 97 -16.64 -14.56 -2.03
N PHE A 98 -15.38 -14.37 -1.69
CA PHE A 98 -14.29 -14.12 -2.61
C PHE A 98 -12.99 -14.39 -1.84
N PRO A 99 -11.89 -14.70 -2.54
CA PRO A 99 -10.56 -14.72 -1.94
C PRO A 99 -10.29 -13.42 -1.18
N GLU A 100 -9.80 -13.53 0.05
CA GLU A 100 -9.59 -12.38 0.92
C GLU A 100 -8.66 -11.35 0.25
N PRO A 101 -9.09 -10.09 0.03
CA PRO A 101 -8.27 -9.10 -0.62
C PRO A 101 -7.11 -8.71 0.28
N ASN A 102 -5.93 -8.45 -0.29
CA ASN A 102 -4.80 -7.89 0.45
C ASN A 102 -4.89 -6.35 0.47
N PRO A 103 -5.22 -5.70 1.61
CA PRO A 103 -5.34 -4.25 1.66
C PRO A 103 -4.02 -3.53 1.40
N ILE A 104 -2.87 -4.13 1.74
CA ILE A 104 -1.55 -3.54 1.54
C ILE A 104 -1.25 -3.40 0.05
N CYS A 105 -1.51 -4.47 -0.74
CA CYS A 105 -1.38 -4.41 -2.19
C CYS A 105 -2.34 -3.39 -2.80
N ILE A 106 -3.56 -3.29 -2.28
CA ILE A 106 -4.56 -2.32 -2.77
C ILE A 106 -4.08 -0.88 -2.49
N TYR A 107 -3.64 -0.58 -1.27
CA TYR A 107 -3.13 0.75 -0.91
C TYR A 107 -1.91 1.13 -1.75
N TYR A 108 -0.95 0.22 -1.93
CA TYR A 108 0.24 0.47 -2.74
C TYR A 108 -0.13 0.76 -4.20
N LYS A 109 -0.99 -0.07 -4.80
CA LYS A 109 -1.45 0.13 -6.19
C LYS A 109 -2.17 1.48 -6.34
N SER A 110 -3.13 1.78 -5.46
CA SER A 110 -3.85 3.05 -5.51
C SER A 110 -2.91 4.23 -5.35
N ALA A 111 -1.93 4.13 -4.44
CA ALA A 111 -0.92 5.16 -4.27
C ALA A 111 -0.13 5.42 -5.56
N ASN A 112 0.30 4.36 -6.26
CA ASN A 112 1.01 4.49 -7.53
C ASN A 112 0.15 5.10 -8.63
N GLU A 113 -1.15 4.77 -8.70
CA GLU A 113 -2.07 5.38 -9.68
C GLU A 113 -2.20 6.90 -9.47
N HIS A 114 -2.35 7.34 -8.21
CA HIS A 114 -2.38 8.77 -7.87
C HIS A 114 -1.04 9.46 -8.14
N LEU A 115 0.08 8.84 -7.78
CA LEU A 115 1.41 9.42 -8.01
C LEU A 115 1.80 9.47 -9.50
N GLU A 116 1.36 8.49 -10.31
CA GLU A 116 1.55 8.50 -11.76
C GLU A 116 0.78 9.65 -12.41
N LYS A 117 -0.47 9.88 -11.97
CA LYS A 117 -1.26 11.02 -12.41
C LYS A 117 -0.64 12.35 -11.96
N SER A 118 -0.26 12.47 -10.70
CA SER A 118 0.46 13.63 -10.16
C SER A 118 1.74 13.93 -10.93
N TYR A 119 2.56 12.92 -11.23
CA TYR A 119 3.79 13.08 -12.00
C TYR A 119 3.52 13.64 -13.40
N SER A 120 2.45 13.16 -14.05
CA SER A 120 2.01 13.66 -15.35
C SER A 120 1.56 15.12 -15.29
N ILE A 121 0.87 15.55 -14.23
CA ILE A 121 0.43 16.94 -14.01
C ILE A 121 1.64 17.83 -13.72
N LYS A 122 2.56 17.38 -12.85
CA LYS A 122 3.81 18.07 -12.52
C LYS A 122 4.62 18.41 -13.77
N ASN A 123 4.78 17.45 -14.69
CA ASN A 123 5.50 17.70 -15.95
C ASN A 123 4.83 18.78 -16.82
N LYS A 124 3.50 18.89 -16.77
CA LYS A 124 2.76 19.96 -17.48
C LYS A 124 2.92 21.32 -16.78
N LEU A 125 2.91 21.36 -15.44
CA LEU A 125 3.15 22.57 -14.66
C LEU A 125 4.53 23.19 -14.96
N TYR A 126 5.54 22.37 -15.22
CA TYR A 126 6.90 22.83 -15.57
C TYR A 126 7.10 23.13 -17.06
N ALA A 127 6.09 22.96 -17.92
CA ALA A 127 6.23 23.25 -19.34
C ALA A 127 6.44 24.76 -19.58
N GLU A 128 7.45 25.11 -20.40
CA GLU A 128 7.87 26.51 -20.63
C GLU A 128 6.73 27.41 -21.15
N GLU A 129 5.81 26.84 -21.94
CA GLU A 129 4.68 27.54 -22.54
C GLU A 129 3.69 28.11 -21.52
N GLN A 130 3.68 27.58 -20.28
CA GLN A 130 2.72 27.96 -19.25
C GLN A 130 3.30 28.85 -18.15
N HIS A 131 4.59 29.20 -18.19
CA HIS A 131 5.36 29.74 -17.06
C HIS A 131 4.75 30.99 -16.35
N PHE A 132 3.86 31.75 -17.01
CA PHE A 132 3.21 32.93 -16.44
C PHE A 132 1.67 32.88 -16.44
N ASN A 133 1.07 31.72 -16.71
CA ASN A 133 -0.39 31.57 -16.71
C ASN A 133 -0.90 31.22 -15.30
N ILE A 134 -1.27 32.25 -14.53
CA ILE A 134 -1.65 32.11 -13.12
C ILE A 134 -2.87 31.19 -12.94
N ASP A 135 -3.91 31.36 -13.76
CA ASP A 135 -5.15 30.57 -13.64
C ASP A 135 -4.88 29.10 -13.94
N TYR A 136 -4.11 28.84 -15.01
CA TYR A 136 -3.67 27.48 -15.35
C TYR A 136 -2.85 26.83 -14.24
N HIS A 137 -1.88 27.57 -13.66
CA HIS A 137 -1.05 27.05 -12.57
C HIS A 137 -1.87 26.78 -11.33
N TYR A 138 -2.83 27.63 -10.99
CA TYR A 138 -3.69 27.42 -9.84
C TYR A 138 -4.54 26.15 -9.97
N GLU A 139 -5.26 26.00 -11.08
CA GLU A 139 -6.10 24.82 -11.33
C GLU A 139 -5.27 23.53 -11.41
N SER A 140 -4.17 23.56 -12.16
CA SER A 140 -3.26 22.41 -12.29
C SER A 140 -2.59 22.06 -10.97
N PHE A 141 -2.26 23.06 -10.14
CA PHE A 141 -1.67 22.82 -8.82
C PHE A 141 -2.69 22.23 -7.84
N ILE A 142 -3.98 22.60 -7.93
CA ILE A 142 -5.03 21.94 -7.13
C ILE A 142 -5.09 20.45 -7.45
N GLU A 143 -5.17 20.10 -8.73
CA GLU A 143 -5.22 18.70 -9.15
C GLU A 143 -3.93 17.97 -8.75
N TYR A 144 -2.77 18.59 -8.99
CA TYR A 144 -1.48 18.07 -8.56
C TYR A 144 -1.43 17.80 -7.05
N PHE A 145 -1.88 18.77 -6.24
CA PHE A 145 -1.88 18.65 -4.79
C PHE A 145 -2.79 17.52 -4.32
N GLN A 146 -3.99 17.40 -4.87
CA GLN A 146 -4.93 16.32 -4.57
C GLN A 146 -4.29 14.95 -4.81
N GLU A 147 -3.83 14.70 -6.04
CA GLU A 147 -3.25 13.41 -6.44
C GLU A 147 -1.97 13.10 -5.65
N THR A 148 -1.10 14.09 -5.44
CA THR A 148 0.14 13.89 -4.66
C THR A 148 -0.18 13.57 -3.20
N SER A 149 -1.14 14.28 -2.60
CA SER A 149 -1.50 14.07 -1.20
C SER A 149 -2.13 12.71 -0.96
N GLU A 150 -3.02 12.26 -1.84
CA GLU A 150 -3.65 10.94 -1.79
C GLU A 150 -2.60 9.83 -1.95
N GLY A 151 -1.70 9.99 -2.93
CA GLY A 151 -0.58 9.06 -3.14
C GLY A 151 0.33 8.92 -1.91
N ILE A 152 0.76 10.04 -1.31
CA ILE A 152 1.62 10.05 -0.11
C ILE A 152 0.91 9.39 1.09
N ILE A 153 -0.36 9.72 1.32
CA ILE A 153 -1.13 9.16 2.44
C ILE A 153 -1.26 7.64 2.27
N LEU A 154 -1.62 7.17 1.07
CA LEU A 154 -1.78 5.74 0.79
C LEU A 154 -0.44 4.98 0.84
N LEU A 155 0.67 5.57 0.40
CA LEU A 155 2.01 5.00 0.60
C LEU A 155 2.33 4.84 2.09
N SER A 156 2.09 5.86 2.90
CA SER A 156 2.28 5.77 4.36
C SER A 156 1.38 4.71 4.99
N THR A 157 0.11 4.62 4.58
CA THR A 157 -0.83 3.58 5.05
C THR A 157 -0.39 2.18 4.64
N THR A 158 0.22 2.03 3.46
CA THR A 158 0.79 0.76 3.01
C THR A 158 1.87 0.28 3.99
N ILE A 159 2.81 1.14 4.36
CA ILE A 159 3.89 0.80 5.31
C ILE A 159 3.31 0.46 6.68
N GLU A 160 2.47 1.34 7.24
CA GLU A 160 1.92 1.14 8.58
C GLU A 160 1.07 -0.13 8.66
N GLY A 161 0.21 -0.35 7.68
CA GLY A 161 -0.60 -1.56 7.58
C GLY A 161 0.25 -2.82 7.44
N PHE A 162 1.31 -2.77 6.62
CA PHE A 162 2.23 -3.89 6.44
C PHE A 162 2.93 -4.25 7.74
N ILE A 163 3.48 -3.26 8.46
CA ILE A 163 4.14 -3.51 9.75
C ILE A 163 3.15 -4.11 10.76
N ASN A 164 1.92 -3.56 10.84
CA ASN A 164 0.90 -4.07 11.75
C ASN A 164 0.49 -5.52 11.43
N GLN A 165 0.50 -5.93 10.16
CA GLN A 165 0.23 -7.32 9.76
C GLN A 165 1.30 -8.30 10.25
N LEU A 166 2.51 -7.84 10.56
CA LEU A 166 3.58 -8.68 11.11
C LEU A 166 3.44 -8.92 12.63
N LEU A 167 2.51 -8.24 13.31
CA LEU A 167 2.37 -8.32 14.77
C LEU A 167 1.47 -9.48 15.20
N GLU A 168 2.09 -10.48 15.82
CA GLU A 168 1.39 -11.62 16.43
C GLU A 168 0.64 -11.23 17.71
N ASP A 169 -0.48 -11.93 18.02
CA ASP A 169 -1.39 -11.53 19.10
C ASP A 169 -0.77 -11.49 20.51
N ASN A 170 0.22 -12.34 20.77
CA ASN A 170 0.92 -12.40 22.07
C ASN A 170 2.31 -11.76 22.02
N LEU A 171 2.56 -10.89 21.04
CA LEU A 171 3.83 -10.22 20.88
C LEU A 171 4.09 -9.24 22.02
N GLU A 172 5.29 -9.34 22.60
CA GLU A 172 5.86 -8.37 23.52
C GLU A 172 7.28 -8.03 23.08
N LEU A 173 7.57 -6.73 22.91
CA LEU A 173 8.89 -6.23 22.50
C LEU A 173 9.36 -5.12 23.43
N THR A 174 10.68 -4.97 23.57
CA THR A 174 11.24 -3.83 24.31
C THR A 174 11.45 -2.66 23.36
N ILE A 175 10.75 -1.56 23.58
CA ILE A 175 10.83 -0.34 22.77
C ILE A 175 11.13 0.82 23.72
N ASP A 176 12.19 1.57 23.43
CA ASP A 176 12.69 2.65 24.29
C ASP A 176 12.90 2.21 25.75
N GLY A 177 13.39 0.99 25.95
CA GLY A 177 13.67 0.40 27.27
C GLY A 177 12.43 -0.05 28.06
N SER A 178 11.23 0.04 27.49
CA SER A 178 9.99 -0.43 28.11
C SER A 178 9.42 -1.63 27.34
N LEU A 179 8.95 -2.65 28.06
CA LEU A 179 8.22 -3.75 27.46
C LEU A 179 6.85 -3.25 26.98
N LYS A 180 6.51 -3.50 25.71
CA LYS A 180 5.24 -3.12 25.08
C LYS A 180 4.56 -4.34 24.47
N THR A 181 3.27 -4.45 24.69
CA THR A 181 2.37 -5.43 24.07
C THR A 181 2.05 -5.06 22.62
N LYS A 182 1.52 -6.01 21.83
CA LYS A 182 1.01 -5.75 20.46
C LYS A 182 0.16 -4.48 20.37
N SER A 183 -0.85 -4.34 21.24
CA SER A 183 -1.75 -3.18 21.22
C SER A 183 -0.97 -1.87 21.39
N GLU A 184 -0.02 -1.82 22.32
CA GLU A 184 0.82 -0.63 22.53
C GLU A 184 1.78 -0.37 21.37
N ILE A 185 2.27 -1.42 20.72
CA ILE A 185 3.12 -1.33 19.52
C ILE A 185 2.31 -0.78 18.34
N GLU A 186 1.07 -1.21 18.14
CA GLU A 186 0.17 -0.70 17.09
C GLU A 186 -0.04 0.82 17.19
N TRP A 187 0.02 1.39 18.41
CA TRP A 187 -0.08 2.84 18.65
C TRP A 187 1.24 3.62 18.56
N CYS A 188 2.38 2.94 18.39
CA CYS A 188 3.65 3.61 18.16
C CYS A 188 3.68 4.30 16.80
N ASP A 189 4.43 5.39 16.68
CA ASP A 189 4.61 6.06 15.39
C ASP A 189 5.39 5.18 14.40
N ILE A 190 5.19 5.41 13.11
CA ILE A 190 5.76 4.58 12.04
C ILE A 190 7.30 4.57 12.10
N ASN A 191 7.95 5.70 12.44
CA ASN A 191 9.41 5.74 12.51
C ASN A 191 9.94 4.86 13.66
N THR A 192 9.29 4.88 14.82
CA THR A 192 9.60 3.97 15.94
C THR A 192 9.42 2.51 15.52
N LYS A 193 8.34 2.19 14.81
CA LYS A 193 8.11 0.84 14.29
C LYS A 193 9.21 0.40 13.31
N LEU A 194 9.59 1.26 12.37
CA LEU A 194 10.66 0.96 11.41
C LEU A 194 12.02 0.75 12.08
N ARG A 195 12.37 1.58 13.07
CA ARG A 195 13.69 1.56 13.70
C ARG A 195 13.84 0.50 14.79
N GLN A 196 12.77 0.17 15.50
CA GLN A 196 12.85 -0.68 16.70
C GLN A 196 12.05 -1.98 16.58
N VAL A 197 10.86 -1.94 15.97
CA VAL A 197 9.98 -3.11 15.88
C VAL A 197 10.45 -4.05 14.79
N ILE A 198 10.62 -3.54 13.56
CA ILE A 198 11.00 -4.37 12.41
C ILE A 198 12.32 -5.13 12.62
N PRO A 199 13.41 -4.51 13.11
CA PRO A 199 14.64 -5.24 13.38
C PRO A 199 14.48 -6.33 14.44
N GLN A 200 13.64 -6.11 15.47
CA GLN A 200 13.37 -7.13 16.49
C GLN A 200 12.51 -8.29 15.97
N LEU A 201 11.54 -8.01 15.08
CA LEU A 201 10.68 -9.03 14.49
C LEU A 201 11.40 -9.88 13.44
N THR A 202 12.26 -9.25 12.63
CA THR A 202 12.76 -9.84 11.37
C THR A 202 14.27 -10.06 11.38
N GLY A 203 14.99 -9.44 12.31
CA GLY A 203 16.46 -9.36 12.29
C GLY A 203 17.02 -8.41 11.22
N ILE A 204 16.17 -7.74 10.44
CA ILE A 204 16.57 -6.86 9.34
C ILE A 204 16.60 -5.40 9.82
N ASP A 205 17.80 -4.82 9.83
CA ASP A 205 17.98 -3.37 9.95
C ASP A 205 17.97 -2.74 8.55
N PHE A 206 16.78 -2.32 8.12
CA PHE A 206 16.60 -1.71 6.80
C PHE A 206 17.31 -0.34 6.67
N GLN A 207 17.48 0.38 7.78
CA GLN A 207 18.23 1.65 7.76
C GLN A 207 19.70 1.42 7.42
N GLN A 208 20.31 0.37 7.99
CA GLN A 208 21.71 0.04 7.71
C GLN A 208 21.91 -0.56 6.31
N THR A 209 20.99 -1.42 5.86
CA THR A 209 21.13 -2.15 4.59
C THR A 209 20.68 -1.33 3.38
N ASN A 210 19.71 -0.43 3.55
CA ASN A 210 19.04 0.31 2.49
C ASN A 210 18.83 1.80 2.87
N GLY A 211 19.88 2.47 3.36
CA GLY A 211 19.78 3.82 3.93
C GLY A 211 19.07 4.85 3.04
N LYS A 212 19.30 4.83 1.72
CA LYS A 212 18.62 5.75 0.79
C LYS A 212 17.11 5.47 0.69
N ASP A 213 16.72 4.20 0.64
CA ASP A 213 15.31 3.81 0.57
C ASP A 213 14.61 4.11 1.91
N TYR A 214 15.32 3.91 3.02
CA TYR A 214 14.87 4.31 4.35
C TYR A 214 14.63 5.83 4.44
N ASP A 215 15.55 6.66 3.95
CA ASP A 215 15.40 8.12 3.94
C ASP A 215 14.17 8.56 3.12
N ASN A 216 13.94 7.93 1.97
CA ASN A 216 12.75 8.19 1.15
C ASN A 216 11.45 7.79 1.88
N ILE A 217 11.46 6.70 2.66
CA ILE A 217 10.33 6.28 3.49
C ILE A 217 10.07 7.30 4.60
N CYS A 218 11.11 7.74 5.32
CA CYS A 218 10.98 8.77 6.34
C CYS A 218 10.41 10.08 5.76
N LEU A 219 10.87 10.49 4.57
CA LEU A 219 10.32 11.65 3.86
C LEU A 219 8.81 11.50 3.59
N ILE A 220 8.35 10.33 3.16
CA ILE A 220 6.90 10.07 2.94
C ILE A 220 6.11 10.17 4.25
N ILE A 221 6.63 9.63 5.35
CA ILE A 221 5.98 9.69 6.68
C ILE A 221 5.89 11.14 7.16
N GLU A 222 6.98 11.92 7.00
CA GLU A 222 7.01 13.34 7.35
C GLU A 222 6.00 14.14 6.52
N LEU A 223 5.99 13.97 5.20
CA LEU A 223 5.04 14.65 4.31
C LEU A 223 3.59 14.29 4.62
N ARG A 224 3.30 13.02 4.91
CA ARG A 224 1.96 12.59 5.35
C ARG A 224 1.53 13.32 6.61
N ASN A 225 2.42 13.46 7.58
CA ASN A 225 2.13 14.18 8.82
C ASN A 225 1.86 15.67 8.56
N ASP A 226 2.66 16.31 7.69
CA ASP A 226 2.44 17.71 7.31
C ASP A 226 1.13 17.90 6.54
N LEU A 227 0.76 16.98 5.65
CA LEU A 227 -0.48 16.99 4.89
C LEU A 227 -1.73 16.81 5.76
N ILE A 228 -1.65 15.99 6.82
CA ILE A 228 -2.80 15.73 7.70
C ILE A 228 -2.94 16.79 8.78
N HIS A 229 -1.84 17.31 9.30
CA HIS A 229 -1.88 18.32 10.36
C HIS A 229 -1.95 19.75 9.84
N LEU A 230 -1.52 20.01 8.59
CA LEU A 230 -1.53 21.32 7.93
C LEU A 230 -1.06 22.46 8.85
N LYS A 231 0.11 22.27 9.47
CA LYS A 231 0.72 23.27 10.33
C LYS A 231 1.09 24.50 9.51
N ARG A 232 0.68 25.69 9.97
CA ARG A 232 0.95 26.96 9.28
C ARG A 232 2.37 27.44 9.57
N SER A 233 3.05 27.96 8.55
CA SER A 233 4.29 28.69 8.73
C SER A 233 4.03 30.16 9.07
N ILE A 234 4.55 30.63 10.20
CA ILE A 234 4.52 32.06 10.59
C ILE A 234 5.91 32.64 10.30
N LYS A 235 6.19 32.91 9.01
CA LYS A 235 7.44 33.55 8.57
C LYS A 235 7.11 34.72 7.64
N ALA A 236 7.86 35.81 7.76
CA ALA A 236 7.70 36.96 6.88
C ALA A 236 7.97 36.57 5.41
N ASN A 237 7.17 37.09 4.47
CA ASN A 237 7.28 36.85 3.03
C ASN A 237 7.10 35.39 2.57
N VAL A 238 6.45 34.55 3.39
CA VAL A 238 6.16 33.14 3.07
C VAL A 238 4.68 32.89 3.31
N THR A 239 3.98 32.27 2.36
CA THR A 239 2.57 31.90 2.58
C THR A 239 2.46 30.71 3.54
N ASN A 240 1.27 30.53 4.15
CA ASN A 240 1.04 29.53 5.21
C ASN A 240 1.58 28.13 4.89
N TYR A 241 1.53 27.71 3.62
CA TYR A 241 1.85 26.36 3.15
C TYR A 241 2.93 26.32 2.07
N GLN A 242 3.63 27.43 1.83
CA GLN A 242 4.63 27.52 0.75
C GLN A 242 5.74 26.47 0.87
N LEU A 243 6.17 26.15 2.09
CA LEU A 243 7.21 25.13 2.33
C LEU A 243 6.72 23.73 1.98
N LEU A 244 5.50 23.38 2.41
CA LEU A 244 4.87 22.10 2.06
C LEU A 244 4.71 21.99 0.54
N PHE A 245 4.17 23.02 -0.11
CA PHE A 245 4.01 23.03 -1.57
C PHE A 245 5.34 22.84 -2.29
N LYS A 246 6.40 23.51 -1.82
CA LYS A 246 7.75 23.32 -2.34
C LYS A 246 8.21 21.87 -2.18
N GLN A 247 8.09 21.30 -0.99
CA GLN A 247 8.51 19.91 -0.74
C GLN A 247 7.76 18.91 -1.63
N LEU A 248 6.45 19.08 -1.80
CA LEU A 248 5.65 18.27 -2.73
C LEU A 248 6.21 18.40 -4.16
N THR A 249 6.39 19.63 -4.65
CA THR A 249 6.90 19.87 -6.01
C THR A 249 8.34 19.36 -6.23
N GLU A 250 9.14 19.20 -5.18
CA GLU A 250 10.50 18.66 -5.26
C GLU A 250 10.55 17.14 -5.06
N LEU A 251 9.44 16.50 -4.67
CA LEU A 251 9.35 15.06 -4.40
C LEU A 251 9.66 14.21 -5.65
N ASP A 252 10.53 13.21 -5.48
CA ASP A 252 10.75 12.14 -6.46
C ASP A 252 9.76 11.00 -6.17
N HIS A 253 8.56 11.11 -6.76
CA HIS A 253 7.45 10.18 -6.52
C HIS A 253 7.83 8.72 -6.78
N ILE A 254 8.63 8.47 -7.84
CA ILE A 254 8.99 7.11 -8.26
C ILE A 254 9.99 6.53 -7.26
N ALA A 255 11.02 7.29 -6.88
CA ALA A 255 11.99 6.80 -5.90
C ALA A 255 11.33 6.47 -4.56
N CYS A 256 10.39 7.28 -4.08
CA CYS A 256 9.65 7.00 -2.85
C CYS A 256 8.79 5.73 -2.94
N SER A 257 8.06 5.55 -4.05
CA SER A 257 7.27 4.34 -4.28
C SER A 257 8.15 3.08 -4.38
N ASP A 258 9.26 3.16 -5.11
CA ASP A 258 10.23 2.07 -5.26
C ASP A 258 10.88 1.69 -3.92
N SER A 259 11.12 2.68 -3.05
CA SER A 259 11.69 2.46 -1.71
C SER A 259 10.76 1.62 -0.83
N ILE A 260 9.45 1.91 -0.89
CA ILE A 260 8.43 1.15 -0.16
C ILE A 260 8.27 -0.26 -0.73
N PHE A 261 8.28 -0.40 -2.06
CA PHE A 261 8.31 -1.71 -2.72
C PHE A 261 9.49 -2.55 -2.25
N THR A 262 10.68 -1.94 -2.20
CA THR A 262 11.93 -2.57 -1.80
C THR A 262 11.88 -2.96 -0.33
N PHE A 263 11.42 -2.09 0.56
CA PHE A 263 11.24 -2.37 1.98
C PHE A 263 10.34 -3.59 2.22
N ILE A 264 9.14 -3.60 1.64
CA ILE A 264 8.17 -4.68 1.81
C ILE A 264 8.76 -6.01 1.31
N ASN A 265 9.36 -6.02 0.12
CA ASN A 265 9.93 -7.23 -0.46
C ASN A 265 11.26 -7.67 0.15
N THR A 266 11.96 -6.78 0.86
CA THR A 266 13.14 -7.16 1.67
C THR A 266 12.72 -7.95 2.91
N ILE A 267 11.58 -7.58 3.51
CA ILE A 267 11.06 -8.23 4.72
C ILE A 267 10.32 -9.53 4.37
N ILE A 268 9.41 -9.50 3.39
CA ILE A 268 8.75 -10.69 2.86
C ILE A 268 8.99 -10.75 1.35
N PRO A 269 9.90 -11.61 0.87
CA PRO A 269 10.18 -11.76 -0.56
C PRO A 269 8.91 -12.05 -1.36
N ASN A 270 8.74 -11.36 -2.49
CA ASN A 270 7.61 -11.49 -3.40
C ASN A 270 6.24 -11.17 -2.79
N TYR A 271 6.20 -10.36 -1.72
CA TYR A 271 4.94 -9.85 -1.18
C TYR A 271 4.23 -8.92 -2.19
N LEU A 272 4.98 -8.00 -2.81
CA LEU A 272 4.53 -7.21 -3.96
C LEU A 272 5.18 -7.76 -5.24
N ILE A 273 4.36 -8.30 -6.14
CA ILE A 273 4.83 -8.87 -7.41
C ILE A 273 4.63 -7.85 -8.52
N GLU A 274 5.71 -7.45 -9.17
CA GLU A 274 5.68 -6.54 -10.32
C GLU A 274 5.15 -7.27 -11.57
N ARG A 275 4.26 -6.60 -12.32
CA ARG A 275 3.78 -7.05 -13.62
C ARG A 275 4.80 -6.65 -14.68
N GLU A 276 5.14 -7.60 -15.55
CA GLU A 276 5.89 -7.35 -16.78
C GLU A 276 5.17 -6.38 -17.74
#